data_AF-A0A397IKT7-F1
#
_entry.id   AF-A0A397IKT7-F1
#
_cell.length_a   1.000
_cell.length_b   1.000
_cell.length_c   1.000
_cell.angle_alpha   90.00
_cell.angle_beta   90.00
_cell.angle_gamma   90.00
#
_symmetry.space_group_name_H-M   'P 1'
#
loop_
_entity.id
_entity.type
_entity.pdbx_description
1 polymer ?
#
loop_
_entity_poly.entity_id
_entity_poly.type
_entity_poly.pdbx_seq_one_letter_code
_entity_poly.pdbx_strand_id
1 'polypeptide(L)'
;MTANKFEIEELTKKLENHLIETKSSWLKSHFSLVYRSIFTGNNFKNLGKFCNDIVAKYPFLIFDAEDFTSLQESALVSLLKRDDLQLEEVIIWEYIIKWGIAQNSTLPVNFKEWTNENFTTLKTTLQQCLPLIRYFHIPGIDALKKIKLYKKILDEQLWDDLTQYFIAPDQPIESIILPPRTILIQELPIRTTEHVAEISSWIDRKSSTYSLANMHMSFN
;
A
#
# COMPACT_ATOMS: atom_id res chain seq x y z
N MET A 1 -32.54 -9.92 19.32
CA MET A 1 -31.13 -9.94 18.87
C MET A 1 -30.86 -9.03 17.68
N THR A 2 -31.82 -8.81 16.76
CA THR A 2 -31.64 -7.96 15.56
C THR A 2 -31.58 -6.45 15.86
N ALA A 3 -32.33 -5.95 16.85
CA ALA A 3 -32.35 -4.52 17.21
C ALA A 3 -30.97 -4.01 17.71
N ASN A 4 -30.33 -4.73 18.63
CA ASN A 4 -29.01 -4.36 19.15
C ASN A 4 -27.93 -4.30 18.06
N LYS A 5 -28.00 -5.16 17.04
CA LYS A 5 -27.05 -5.13 15.90
C LYS A 5 -27.24 -3.86 15.06
N PHE A 6 -28.49 -3.49 14.80
CA PHE A 6 -28.82 -2.29 14.04
C PHE A 6 -28.38 -1.01 14.78
N GLU A 7 -28.62 -0.93 16.09
CA GLU A 7 -28.19 0.19 16.92
C GLU A 7 -26.66 0.35 16.95
N ILE A 8 -25.91 -0.76 17.01
CA ILE A 8 -24.44 -0.74 16.96
C ILE A 8 -23.94 -0.27 15.59
N GLU A 9 -24.56 -0.68 14.49
CA GLU A 9 -24.20 -0.18 13.15
C GLU A 9 -24.45 1.33 13.00
N GLU A 10 -25.56 1.84 13.54
CA GLU A 10 -25.87 3.27 13.50
C GLU A 10 -24.89 4.10 14.35
N LEU A 11 -24.57 3.62 15.55
CA LEU A 11 -23.56 4.24 16.42
C LEU A 11 -22.17 4.24 15.76
N THR A 12 -21.81 3.14 15.10
CA THR A 12 -20.54 3.03 14.37
C THR A 12 -20.47 4.08 13.26
N LYS A 13 -21.51 4.21 12.43
CA LYS A 13 -21.57 5.24 11.38
C LYS A 13 -21.48 6.66 11.94
N LYS A 14 -22.19 6.95 13.04
CA LYS A 14 -22.12 8.25 13.72
C LYS A 14 -20.70 8.56 14.22
N LEU A 15 -20.02 7.56 14.80
CA LEU A 15 -18.64 7.70 15.24
C LEU A 15 -17.67 7.92 14.07
N GLU A 16 -17.81 7.17 12.98
CA GLU A 16 -17.01 7.35 11.77
C GLU A 16 -17.12 8.77 11.23
N ASN A 17 -18.35 9.26 11.05
CA ASN A 17 -18.59 10.61 10.54
C ASN A 17 -18.01 11.66 11.49
N HIS A 18 -18.19 11.51 12.80
CA HIS A 18 -17.62 12.42 13.79
C HIS A 18 -16.09 12.47 13.71
N LEU A 19 -15.42 11.32 13.59
CA LEU A 19 -13.97 11.25 13.44
C LEU A 19 -13.50 11.97 12.16
N ILE A 20 -14.16 11.70 11.04
CA ILE A 20 -13.81 12.27 9.73
C ILE A 20 -14.01 13.80 9.73
N GLU A 21 -15.19 14.27 10.17
CA GLU A 21 -15.59 15.68 10.05
C GLU A 21 -14.91 16.57 11.10
N THR A 22 -14.75 16.07 12.33
CA THR A 22 -14.36 16.93 13.47
C THR A 22 -12.96 16.64 14.02
N LYS A 23 -12.40 15.46 13.75
CA LYS A 23 -11.11 15.01 14.29
C LYS A 23 -10.05 14.83 13.21
N SER A 24 -10.19 15.50 12.06
CA SER A 24 -9.25 15.41 10.94
C SER A 24 -7.79 15.64 11.34
N SER A 25 -7.49 16.66 12.16
CA SER A 25 -6.13 16.90 12.66
C SER A 25 -5.61 15.77 13.54
N TRP A 26 -6.46 15.19 14.39
CA TRP A 26 -6.08 14.06 15.24
C TRP A 26 -5.86 12.79 14.42
N LEU A 27 -6.73 12.51 13.44
CA LEU A 27 -6.59 11.40 12.50
C LEU A 27 -5.28 11.48 11.73
N LYS A 28 -4.89 12.69 11.28
CA LYS A 28 -3.60 12.92 10.61
C LYS A 28 -2.42 12.57 11.50
N SER A 29 -2.41 13.04 12.75
CA SER A 29 -1.30 12.77 13.68
C SER A 29 -1.18 11.30 14.10
N HIS A 30 -2.24 10.51 13.96
CA HIS A 30 -2.28 9.10 14.39
C HIS A 30 -2.62 8.16 13.21
N PHE A 31 -2.29 8.57 11.98
CA PHE A 31 -2.83 7.94 10.78
C PHE A 31 -2.52 6.45 10.68
N SER A 32 -1.26 6.02 10.83
CA SER A 32 -0.87 4.59 10.77
C SER A 32 -1.63 3.76 11.81
N LEU A 33 -1.67 4.25 13.07
CA LEU A 33 -2.36 3.57 14.16
C LEU A 33 -3.87 3.42 13.87
N VAL A 34 -4.52 4.50 13.43
CA VAL A 34 -5.95 4.48 13.08
C VAL A 34 -6.19 3.53 11.91
N TYR A 35 -5.35 3.61 10.88
CA TYR A 35 -5.46 2.77 9.69
C TYR A 35 -5.41 1.30 10.04
N ARG A 36 -4.41 0.87 10.82
CA ARG A 36 -4.31 -0.52 11.32
C ARG A 36 -5.53 -0.95 12.13
N SER A 37 -6.03 -0.06 12.98
CA SER A 37 -7.16 -0.35 13.88
C SER A 37 -8.48 -0.58 13.13
N ILE A 38 -8.69 0.09 11.99
CA ILE A 38 -9.91 -0.04 11.17
C ILE A 38 -10.11 -1.48 10.69
N PHE A 39 -9.02 -2.14 10.29
CA PHE A 39 -9.09 -3.45 9.66
C PHE A 39 -9.17 -4.61 10.65
N THR A 40 -8.84 -4.38 11.94
CA THR A 40 -8.87 -5.38 13.02
C THR A 40 -10.26 -5.94 13.34
N GLY A 41 -11.34 -5.36 12.83
CA GLY A 41 -12.70 -5.85 13.08
C GLY A 41 -13.73 -5.62 11.98
N ASN A 42 -13.33 -5.16 10.79
CA ASN A 42 -14.21 -4.92 9.63
C ASN A 42 -15.46 -4.02 9.86
N ASN A 43 -15.51 -3.28 10.97
CA ASN A 43 -16.69 -2.50 11.36
C ASN A 43 -16.66 -1.05 10.84
N PHE A 44 -15.49 -0.49 10.57
CA PHE A 44 -15.31 0.92 10.20
C PHE A 44 -15.14 1.12 8.68
N LYS A 45 -16.19 0.79 7.90
CA LYS A 45 -16.14 0.81 6.44
C LYS A 45 -16.00 2.22 5.84
N ASN A 46 -16.71 3.22 6.37
CA ASN A 46 -16.66 4.58 5.84
C ASN A 46 -15.32 5.23 6.17
N LEU A 47 -14.83 5.04 7.40
CA LEU A 47 -13.53 5.53 7.83
C LEU A 47 -12.41 4.81 7.07
N GLY A 48 -12.53 3.50 6.85
CA GLY A 48 -11.60 2.73 6.02
C GLY A 48 -11.53 3.23 4.58
N LYS A 49 -12.69 3.52 3.97
CA LYS A 49 -12.74 4.16 2.65
C LYS A 49 -12.06 5.52 2.64
N PHE A 50 -12.40 6.38 3.61
CA PHE A 50 -11.81 7.70 3.76
C PHE A 50 -10.28 7.65 3.89
N CYS A 51 -9.77 6.77 4.76
CA CYS A 51 -8.33 6.59 4.89
C CYS A 51 -7.70 6.02 3.62
N ASN A 52 -8.33 5.04 2.96
CA ASN A 52 -7.85 4.52 1.67
C ASN A 52 -7.78 5.62 0.59
N ASP A 53 -8.71 6.57 0.57
CA ASP A 53 -8.67 7.72 -0.36
C ASP A 53 -7.48 8.65 -0.09
N ILE A 54 -7.02 8.73 1.16
CA ILE A 54 -5.80 9.47 1.53
C ILE A 54 -4.56 8.68 1.13
N VAL A 55 -4.48 7.39 1.48
CA VAL A 55 -3.31 6.53 1.15
C VAL A 55 -3.13 6.39 -0.35
N ALA A 56 -4.22 6.36 -1.12
CA ALA A 56 -4.14 6.32 -2.57
C ALA A 56 -3.31 7.47 -3.13
N LYS A 57 -3.51 8.69 -2.60
CA LYS A 57 -2.78 9.90 -3.00
C LYS A 57 -1.39 10.01 -2.37
N TYR A 58 -1.23 9.50 -1.15
CA TYR A 58 0.01 9.59 -0.37
C TYR A 58 0.41 8.22 0.20
N PRO A 59 0.88 7.28 -0.65
CA PRO A 59 1.11 5.89 -0.23
C PRO A 59 2.19 5.76 0.85
N PHE A 60 3.17 6.67 0.88
CA PHE A 60 4.25 6.69 1.86
C PHE A 60 3.76 6.73 3.31
N LEU A 61 2.54 7.23 3.57
CA LEU A 61 1.95 7.26 4.92
C LEU A 61 1.79 5.87 5.53
N ILE A 62 1.66 4.82 4.69
CA ILE A 62 1.49 3.43 5.13
C ILE A 62 2.65 2.56 4.66
N PHE A 63 3.04 2.65 3.39
CA PHE A 63 4.06 1.75 2.83
C PHE A 63 5.45 1.99 3.43
N ASP A 64 5.81 3.25 3.70
CA ASP A 64 7.12 3.61 4.25
C ASP A 64 7.12 3.63 5.79
N ALA A 65 5.98 3.33 6.44
CA ALA A 65 5.89 3.30 7.89
C ALA A 65 6.73 2.14 8.48
N GLU A 66 7.37 2.39 9.62
CA GLU A 66 8.21 1.39 10.31
C GLU A 66 7.43 0.11 10.62
N ASP A 67 6.15 0.25 10.92
CA ASP A 67 5.24 -0.83 11.30
C ASP A 67 4.43 -1.40 10.12
N PHE A 68 4.78 -1.08 8.88
CA PHE A 68 4.09 -1.56 7.67
C PHE A 68 3.88 -3.08 7.65
N THR A 69 4.88 -3.85 8.09
CA THR A 69 4.79 -5.32 8.13
C THR A 69 3.78 -5.84 9.15
N SER A 70 3.27 -5.00 10.05
CA SER A 70 2.20 -5.33 10.99
C SER A 70 0.80 -5.02 10.46
N LEU A 71 0.69 -4.58 9.20
CA LEU A 71 -0.58 -4.29 8.55
C LEU A 71 -1.35 -5.60 8.29
N GLN A 72 -2.68 -5.55 8.46
CA GLN A 72 -3.51 -6.71 8.17
C GLN A 72 -3.66 -6.94 6.66
N GLU A 73 -3.75 -8.20 6.24
CA GLU A 73 -3.90 -8.58 4.83
C GLU A 73 -5.11 -7.89 4.18
N SER A 74 -6.22 -7.76 4.90
CA SER A 74 -7.44 -7.09 4.43
C SER A 74 -7.22 -5.62 4.06
N ALA A 75 -6.36 -4.91 4.80
CA ALA A 75 -5.97 -3.54 4.49
C ALA A 75 -5.13 -3.49 3.22
N LEU A 76 -4.14 -4.38 3.11
CA LEU A 76 -3.26 -4.49 1.95
C LEU A 76 -4.06 -4.81 0.67
N VAL A 77 -4.95 -5.79 0.74
CA VAL A 77 -5.90 -6.15 -0.32
C VAL A 77 -6.77 -4.95 -0.70
N SER A 78 -7.24 -4.18 0.28
CA SER A 78 -8.06 -2.99 0.00
C SER A 78 -7.30 -1.91 -0.76
N LEU A 79 -6.00 -1.72 -0.50
CA LEU A 79 -5.12 -0.81 -1.25
C LEU A 79 -4.80 -1.35 -2.64
N LEU A 80 -4.46 -2.63 -2.75
CA LEU A 80 -4.11 -3.26 -4.03
C LEU A 80 -5.26 -3.28 -5.04
N LYS A 81 -6.52 -3.27 -4.58
CA LYS A 81 -7.71 -3.15 -5.45
C LYS A 81 -7.90 -1.76 -6.07
N ARG A 82 -7.22 -0.73 -5.58
CA ARG A 82 -7.45 0.66 -6.02
C ARG A 82 -6.74 1.00 -7.32
N ASP A 83 -7.48 1.38 -8.35
CA ASP A 83 -6.87 1.84 -9.60
C ASP A 83 -6.17 3.20 -9.48
N ASP A 84 -6.40 3.98 -8.43
CA ASP A 84 -5.83 5.31 -8.23
C ASP A 84 -4.69 5.37 -7.19
N LEU A 85 -4.16 4.21 -6.77
CA LEU A 85 -3.00 4.14 -5.88
C LEU A 85 -1.75 4.70 -6.59
N GLN A 86 -1.20 5.81 -6.07
CA GLN A 86 -0.07 6.55 -6.64
C GLN A 86 1.29 5.88 -6.33
N LEU A 87 1.45 4.61 -6.70
CA LEU A 87 2.66 3.84 -6.48
C LEU A 87 2.97 2.94 -7.67
N GLU A 88 4.23 2.92 -8.11
CA GLU A 88 4.66 2.06 -9.21
C GLU A 88 4.49 0.57 -8.87
N GLU A 89 4.06 -0.24 -9.85
CA GLU A 89 3.78 -1.67 -9.63
C GLU A 89 5.00 -2.46 -9.15
N VAL A 90 6.20 -2.07 -9.59
CA VAL A 90 7.44 -2.69 -9.11
C VAL A 90 7.68 -2.43 -7.62
N ILE A 91 7.34 -1.23 -7.14
CA ILE A 91 7.48 -0.85 -5.73
C ILE A 91 6.40 -1.53 -4.90
N ILE A 92 5.17 -1.60 -5.42
CA ILE A 92 4.09 -2.39 -4.81
C ILE A 92 4.55 -3.83 -4.61
N TRP A 93 5.08 -4.48 -5.67
CA TRP A 93 5.60 -5.84 -5.59
C TRP A 93 6.63 -6.03 -4.47
N GLU A 94 7.61 -5.14 -4.36
CA GLU A 94 8.63 -5.19 -3.31
C GLU A 94 8.02 -5.10 -1.90
N TYR A 95 7.05 -4.22 -1.71
CA TYR A 95 6.33 -4.11 -0.44
C TYR A 95 5.51 -5.36 -0.12
N ILE A 96 4.84 -5.96 -1.10
CA ILE A 96 4.08 -7.21 -0.90
C ILE A 96 5.02 -8.35 -0.51
N ILE A 97 6.17 -8.49 -1.16
CA ILE A 97 7.17 -9.50 -0.79
C ILE A 97 7.73 -9.24 0.62
N LYS A 98 8.08 -7.98 0.94
CA LYS A 98 8.53 -7.58 2.29
C LYS A 98 7.50 -7.94 3.36
N TRP A 99 6.22 -7.62 3.11
CA TRP A 99 5.12 -7.94 4.02
C TRP A 99 4.94 -9.44 4.18
N GLY A 100 4.92 -10.20 3.07
CA GLY A 100 4.74 -11.65 3.08
C GLY A 100 5.87 -12.39 3.79
N ILE A 101 7.11 -11.97 3.61
CA ILE A 101 8.26 -12.55 4.33
C ILE A 101 8.13 -12.27 5.84
N ALA A 102 7.74 -11.04 6.22
CA ALA A 102 7.60 -10.67 7.62
C ALA A 102 6.48 -11.43 8.35
N GLN A 103 5.44 -11.88 7.63
CA GLN A 103 4.40 -12.74 8.21
C GLN A 103 4.89 -14.17 8.51
N ASN A 104 6.01 -14.59 7.91
CA ASN A 104 6.51 -15.95 7.98
C ASN A 104 7.90 -15.98 8.63
N SER A 105 7.93 -15.88 9.96
CA SER A 105 9.17 -15.83 10.75
C SER A 105 10.08 -17.06 10.62
N THR A 106 9.56 -18.16 10.05
CA THR A 106 10.31 -19.40 9.80
C THR A 106 11.09 -19.37 8.47
N LEU A 107 10.87 -18.37 7.61
CA LEU A 107 11.57 -18.27 6.34
C LEU A 107 13.06 -17.94 6.56
N PRO A 108 13.98 -18.61 5.86
CA PRO A 108 15.40 -18.29 5.93
C PRO A 108 15.68 -16.85 5.47
N VAL A 109 16.58 -16.16 6.18
CA VAL A 109 17.02 -14.81 5.79
C VAL A 109 17.79 -14.86 4.47
N ASN A 110 18.60 -15.90 4.27
CA ASN A 110 19.36 -16.10 3.04
C ASN A 110 18.50 -16.77 1.97
N PHE A 111 18.25 -16.05 0.88
CA PHE A 111 17.43 -16.56 -0.23
C PHE A 111 17.97 -17.86 -0.86
N LYS A 112 19.28 -18.13 -0.78
CA LYS A 112 19.88 -19.37 -1.31
C LYS A 112 19.46 -20.62 -0.53
N GLU A 113 19.00 -20.46 0.70
CA GLU A 113 18.53 -21.56 1.56
C GLU A 113 17.04 -21.86 1.34
N TRP A 114 16.37 -21.17 0.41
CA TRP A 114 14.95 -21.34 0.19
C TRP A 114 14.61 -22.67 -0.49
N THR A 115 13.80 -23.47 0.21
CA THR A 115 13.23 -24.71 -0.30
C THR A 115 11.91 -24.45 -1.04
N ASN A 116 11.38 -25.45 -1.74
CA ASN A 116 10.05 -25.33 -2.36
C ASN A 116 8.95 -25.10 -1.31
N GLU A 117 9.07 -25.67 -0.12
CA GLU A 117 8.13 -25.46 0.98
C GLU A 117 8.11 -23.98 1.43
N ASN A 118 9.27 -23.33 1.48
CA ASN A 118 9.36 -21.90 1.78
C ASN A 118 8.59 -21.04 0.76
N PHE A 119 8.70 -21.36 -0.53
CA PHE A 119 7.93 -20.69 -1.58
C PHE A 119 6.42 -20.98 -1.46
N THR A 120 6.02 -22.21 -1.14
CA THR A 120 4.61 -22.56 -0.92
C THR A 120 4.01 -21.80 0.25
N THR A 121 4.76 -21.67 1.35
CA THR A 121 4.37 -20.87 2.52
C THR A 121 4.15 -19.41 2.13
N LEU A 122 5.11 -18.79 1.45
CA LEU A 122 4.98 -17.42 0.98
C LEU A 122 3.80 -17.25 0.00
N LYS A 123 3.63 -18.18 -0.95
CA LYS A 123 2.50 -18.19 -1.91
C LYS A 123 1.16 -18.21 -1.18
N THR A 124 1.05 -19.05 -0.15
CA THR A 124 -0.17 -19.17 0.67
C THR A 124 -0.48 -17.88 1.42
N THR A 125 0.53 -17.26 2.03
CA THR A 125 0.39 -15.97 2.72
C THR A 125 -0.04 -14.85 1.77
N LEU A 126 0.46 -14.85 0.54
CA LEU A 126 0.21 -13.79 -0.44
C LEU A 126 -0.98 -14.09 -1.36
N GLN A 127 -1.72 -15.17 -1.15
CA GLN A 127 -2.72 -15.68 -2.10
C GLN A 127 -3.79 -14.66 -2.50
N GLN A 128 -4.20 -13.76 -1.60
CA GLN A 128 -5.19 -12.71 -1.93
C GLN A 128 -4.55 -11.47 -2.57
N CYS A 129 -3.24 -11.27 -2.37
CA CYS A 129 -2.50 -10.13 -2.88
C CYS A 129 -1.96 -10.37 -4.29
N LEU A 130 -1.45 -11.57 -4.58
CA LEU A 130 -0.83 -11.91 -5.86
C LEU A 130 -1.73 -11.64 -7.07
N PRO A 131 -3.04 -11.96 -7.05
CA PRO A 131 -3.93 -11.68 -8.18
C PRO A 131 -4.24 -10.20 -8.40
N LEU A 132 -3.83 -9.31 -7.49
CA LEU A 132 -4.12 -7.87 -7.54
C LEU A 132 -2.95 -7.02 -8.05
N ILE A 133 -1.82 -7.66 -8.36
CA ILE A 133 -0.63 -7.02 -8.95
C ILE A 133 -0.82 -6.90 -10.46
N ARG A 134 -0.54 -5.72 -11.03
CA ARG A 134 -0.60 -5.50 -12.49
C ARG A 134 0.74 -5.89 -13.10
N TYR A 135 1.04 -7.19 -13.14
CA TYR A 135 2.37 -7.69 -13.55
C TYR A 135 2.82 -7.19 -14.93
N PHE A 136 1.91 -7.12 -15.90
CA PHE A 136 2.19 -6.65 -17.27
C PHE A 136 2.55 -5.16 -17.35
N HIS A 137 2.46 -4.44 -16.23
CA HIS A 137 2.77 -3.02 -16.13
C HIS A 137 4.07 -2.78 -15.33
N ILE A 138 4.74 -3.87 -14.94
CA ILE A 138 6.09 -3.81 -14.38
C ILE A 138 7.08 -3.81 -15.55
N PRO A 139 8.06 -2.89 -15.59
CA PRO A 139 9.09 -2.89 -16.62
C PRO A 139 9.80 -4.25 -16.70
N GLY A 140 10.03 -4.77 -17.92
CA GLY A 140 10.60 -6.10 -18.10
C GLY A 140 11.97 -6.30 -17.43
N ILE A 141 12.80 -5.25 -17.36
CA ILE A 141 14.07 -5.28 -16.62
C ILE A 141 13.85 -5.55 -15.14
N ASP A 142 12.84 -4.92 -14.54
CA ASP A 142 12.50 -5.12 -13.13
C ASP A 142 11.84 -6.49 -12.90
N ALA A 143 10.99 -6.94 -13.82
CA ALA A 143 10.43 -8.29 -13.75
C ALA A 143 11.55 -9.36 -13.72
N LEU A 144 12.57 -9.23 -14.57
CA LEU A 144 13.71 -10.15 -14.62
C LEU A 144 14.58 -10.09 -13.35
N LYS A 145 14.74 -8.93 -12.73
CA LYS A 145 15.59 -8.76 -11.53
C LYS A 145 14.87 -9.10 -10.24
N LYS A 146 13.61 -8.69 -10.10
CA LYS A 146 12.87 -8.68 -8.83
C LYS A 146 11.80 -9.77 -8.78
N ILE A 147 11.05 -9.99 -9.86
CA ILE A 147 9.95 -10.99 -9.87
C ILE A 147 10.50 -12.39 -10.11
N LYS A 148 11.43 -12.54 -11.06
CA LYS A 148 12.01 -13.84 -11.45
C LYS A 148 12.55 -14.64 -10.26
N LEU A 149 13.11 -13.95 -9.27
CA LEU A 149 13.60 -14.58 -8.03
C LEU A 149 12.50 -15.39 -7.35
N TYR A 150 11.29 -14.83 -7.29
CA TYR A 150 10.14 -15.43 -6.65
C TYR A 150 9.20 -16.16 -7.61
N LYS A 151 9.60 -16.47 -8.85
CA LYS A 151 8.70 -17.06 -9.86
C LYS A 151 7.90 -18.27 -9.39
N LYS A 152 8.43 -19.04 -8.42
CA LYS A 152 7.78 -20.22 -7.82
C LYS A 152 6.49 -19.91 -7.04
N ILE A 153 6.27 -18.65 -6.64
CA ILE A 153 5.01 -18.24 -5.98
C ILE A 153 3.93 -17.85 -6.99
N LEU A 154 4.29 -17.66 -8.25
CA LEU A 154 3.35 -17.33 -9.32
C LEU A 154 2.76 -18.62 -9.89
N ASP A 155 1.66 -18.49 -10.62
CA ASP A 155 1.13 -19.58 -11.43
C ASP A 155 1.98 -19.73 -12.70
N GLU A 156 2.20 -20.97 -13.14
CA GLU A 156 3.10 -21.27 -14.27
C GLU A 156 2.64 -20.54 -15.54
N GLN A 157 1.34 -20.57 -15.83
CA GLN A 157 0.74 -19.84 -16.96
C GLN A 157 1.03 -18.34 -16.91
N LEU A 158 0.93 -17.72 -15.72
CA LEU A 158 1.21 -16.30 -15.57
C LEU A 158 2.68 -15.97 -15.85
N TRP A 159 3.61 -16.81 -15.39
CA TRP A 159 5.03 -16.60 -15.64
C TRP A 159 5.38 -16.76 -17.13
N ASP A 160 4.78 -17.74 -17.81
CA ASP A 160 4.99 -17.99 -19.23
C ASP A 160 4.41 -16.84 -20.07
N ASP A 161 3.19 -16.39 -19.78
CA ASP A 161 2.56 -15.24 -20.44
C ASP A 161 3.36 -13.95 -20.22
N LEU A 162 3.88 -13.71 -19.01
CA LEU A 162 4.74 -12.55 -18.74
C LEU A 162 6.04 -12.61 -19.56
N THR A 163 6.65 -13.79 -19.63
CA THR A 163 7.89 -13.99 -20.40
C THR A 163 7.62 -13.77 -21.89
N GLN A 164 6.51 -14.29 -22.41
CA GLN A 164 6.08 -14.09 -23.78
C GLN A 164 5.77 -12.63 -24.08
N TYR A 165 5.04 -11.93 -23.20
CA TYR A 165 4.71 -10.52 -23.34
C TYR A 165 5.96 -9.63 -23.50
N PHE A 166 7.03 -9.92 -22.75
CA PHE A 166 8.28 -9.16 -22.87
C PHE A 166 9.08 -9.46 -24.14
N ILE A 167 8.86 -10.61 -24.79
CA ILE A 167 9.57 -11.02 -26.02
C ILE A 167 8.78 -10.61 -27.26
N ALA A 168 7.47 -10.83 -27.25
CA ALA A 168 6.55 -10.67 -28.37
C ALA A 168 5.18 -10.18 -27.86
N PRO A 169 5.02 -8.87 -27.59
CA PRO A 169 3.83 -8.32 -26.92
C PRO A 169 2.53 -8.44 -27.74
N ASP A 170 2.64 -8.65 -29.06
CA ASP A 170 1.49 -8.79 -29.96
C ASP A 170 0.87 -10.20 -29.96
N GLN A 171 1.48 -11.14 -29.24
CA GLN A 171 0.95 -12.50 -29.13
C GLN A 171 -0.21 -12.58 -28.13
N PRO A 172 -1.18 -13.48 -28.35
CA PRO A 172 -2.25 -13.71 -27.39
C PRO A 172 -1.67 -14.24 -26.07
N ILE A 173 -2.25 -13.79 -24.97
CA ILE A 173 -1.95 -14.26 -23.61
C ILE A 173 -3.23 -14.75 -22.94
N GLU A 174 -3.11 -15.78 -22.10
CA GLU A 174 -4.25 -16.41 -21.44
C GLU A 174 -4.55 -15.77 -20.07
N SER A 175 -3.54 -15.21 -19.43
CA SER A 175 -3.62 -14.54 -18.14
C SER A 175 -4.50 -13.30 -18.19
N ILE A 176 -5.23 -13.06 -17.11
CA ILE A 176 -6.02 -11.85 -16.94
C ILE A 176 -5.08 -10.65 -16.79
N ILE A 177 -5.17 -9.70 -17.72
CA ILE A 177 -4.47 -8.43 -17.63
C ILE A 177 -5.32 -7.44 -16.85
N LEU A 178 -4.83 -7.04 -15.68
CA LEU A 178 -5.42 -5.92 -14.95
C LEU A 178 -5.09 -4.59 -15.64
N PRO A 179 -6.02 -3.62 -15.67
CA PRO A 179 -5.78 -2.30 -16.25
C PRO A 179 -4.71 -1.52 -15.47
N PRO A 180 -4.05 -0.54 -16.09
CA PRO A 180 -3.06 0.30 -15.42
C PRO A 180 -3.66 1.04 -14.24
N ARG A 181 -2.87 1.23 -13.18
CA ARG A 181 -3.22 2.24 -12.18
C ARG A 181 -3.08 3.62 -12.81
N THR A 182 -4.09 4.46 -12.56
CA THR A 182 -4.06 5.88 -12.93
C THR A 182 -3.10 6.59 -12.00
N ILE A 183 -1.84 6.67 -12.41
CA ILE A 183 -0.85 7.53 -11.75
C ILE A 183 -1.15 8.95 -12.23
N LEU A 184 -1.65 9.78 -11.34
CA LEU A 184 -1.69 11.21 -11.55
C LEU A 184 -0.24 11.65 -11.63
N ILE A 185 0.21 12.02 -12.83
CA ILE A 185 1.40 12.84 -13.00
C ILE A 185 1.02 14.23 -12.45
N GLN A 186 0.91 14.34 -11.13
CA GLN A 186 1.31 15.60 -10.52
C GLN A 186 2.81 15.64 -10.76
N GLU A 187 3.26 16.60 -11.57
CA GLU A 187 4.58 17.17 -11.39
C GLU A 187 4.63 17.65 -9.95
N LEU A 188 4.92 16.75 -9.01
CA LEU A 188 5.31 17.14 -7.68
C LEU A 188 6.61 17.93 -7.89
N PRO A 189 6.66 19.22 -7.52
CA PRO A 189 7.89 19.97 -7.65
C PRO A 189 8.96 19.20 -6.89
N ILE A 190 10.00 18.82 -7.63
CA ILE A 190 11.23 18.14 -7.19
C ILE A 190 11.60 18.66 -5.81
N ARG A 191 11.29 17.91 -4.74
CA ARG A 191 11.66 18.19 -3.34
C ARG A 191 11.96 19.69 -3.09
N THR A 192 11.04 20.60 -3.42
CA THR A 192 11.25 21.99 -3.07
C THR A 192 10.93 22.08 -1.59
N THR A 193 11.73 22.87 -0.89
CA THR A 193 11.62 23.18 0.54
C THR A 193 10.22 23.67 0.96
N GLU A 194 9.32 23.90 0.01
CA GLU A 194 7.90 24.21 0.20
C GLU A 194 7.09 23.01 0.73
N HIS A 195 7.33 21.77 0.31
CA HIS A 195 6.66 20.60 0.91
C HIS A 195 7.15 20.35 2.34
N VAL A 196 8.42 20.65 2.61
CA VAL A 196 8.95 20.67 3.99
C VAL A 196 8.31 21.80 4.77
N ALA A 197 8.09 22.98 4.22
CA ALA A 197 7.38 24.07 4.91
C ALA A 197 5.91 23.76 5.17
N GLU A 198 5.23 23.08 4.25
CA GLU A 198 3.84 22.64 4.43
C GLU A 198 3.79 21.53 5.50
N ILE A 199 4.63 20.50 5.42
CA ILE A 199 4.73 19.43 6.42
C ILE A 199 5.26 19.94 7.78
N SER A 200 6.19 20.89 7.82
CA SER A 200 6.69 21.53 9.03
C SER A 200 5.63 22.44 9.66
N SER A 201 4.81 23.13 8.85
CA SER A 201 3.62 23.84 9.37
C SER A 201 2.58 22.86 9.94
N TRP A 202 2.54 21.62 9.44
CA TRP A 202 1.69 20.54 9.97
C TRP A 202 2.25 19.95 11.28
N ILE A 203 3.57 20.01 11.50
CA ILE A 203 4.24 19.52 12.72
C ILE A 203 4.24 20.58 13.84
N ASP A 204 4.41 21.88 13.52
CA ASP A 204 4.61 22.94 14.51
C ASP A 204 3.33 23.66 15.00
N ARG A 205 2.13 23.24 14.58
CA ARG A 205 0.84 23.85 15.00
C ARG A 205 0.80 25.40 14.87
N LYS A 206 1.25 25.98 13.74
CA LYS A 206 1.02 27.42 13.45
C LYS A 206 0.04 27.58 12.29
N SER A 207 -0.96 28.43 12.47
CA SER A 207 -2.01 28.75 11.48
C SER A 207 -1.55 29.72 10.37
N SER A 208 -0.24 29.80 10.09
CA SER A 208 0.29 30.60 8.99
C SER A 208 1.49 29.89 8.37
N THR A 209 1.58 29.91 7.04
CA THR A 209 2.72 29.42 6.27
C THR A 209 3.97 30.22 6.65
N TYR A 210 5.06 29.54 6.99
CA TYR A 210 6.33 30.21 7.26
C TYR A 210 6.83 30.90 5.99
N SER A 211 6.98 32.23 6.03
CA SER A 211 7.75 32.94 5.01
C SER A 211 9.23 32.58 5.14
N LEU A 212 9.90 32.36 4.00
CA LEU A 212 11.32 31.96 3.84
C LEU A 212 12.35 32.68 4.74
N ALA A 213 12.01 33.84 5.32
CA ALA A 213 12.91 34.62 6.17
C ALA A 213 13.14 34.05 7.58
N ASN A 214 12.35 33.09 8.07
CA ASN A 214 12.31 32.75 9.51
C ASN A 214 12.92 31.39 9.90
N MET A 215 13.53 30.63 9.00
CA MET A 215 14.24 29.38 9.37
C MET A 215 15.71 29.62 9.66
N HIS A 216 16.05 29.96 10.91
CA HIS A 216 17.41 29.77 11.42
C HIS A 216 17.55 28.31 11.90
N MET A 217 18.08 27.44 11.04
CA MET A 217 18.43 26.06 11.37
C MET A 217 19.92 25.99 11.73
N SER A 218 20.23 25.88 13.02
CA SER A 218 21.55 25.45 13.49
C SER A 218 21.57 23.93 13.57
N PHE A 219 22.35 23.28 12.72
CA PHE A 219 22.70 21.87 12.87
C PHE A 219 23.85 21.74 13.89
N ASN A 220 23.65 20.90 14.90
CA ASN A 220 24.72 20.27 15.70
C ASN A 220 24.59 18.76 15.53
#